data_AF-A0A832Z856-F1
#
_entry.id   AF-A0A832Z856-F1
#
_cell.length_a   1.000
_cell.length_b   1.000
_cell.length_c   1.000
_cell.angle_alpha   90.00
_cell.angle_beta   90.00
_cell.angle_gamma   90.00
#
_symmetry.space_group_name_H-M   'P 1'
#
loop_
_entity.id
_entity.type
_entity.pdbx_description
1 polymer ?
#
loop_
_entity_poly.entity_id
_entity_poly.type
_entity_poly.pdbx_seq_one_letter_code
_entity_poly.pdbx_strand_id
1 'polypeptide(L)'
;MELSYQEKVTLIKLKNLRKAKFEDLVKETGLDQVAVMRAVLWLQSKGLARLHEKQKKIVRLTEAGKRYAEIGLPERRALKLLAERGKITLNDLKEVLSDDELKPIVGILRREGWATVRKENGELVLEITERGKMSLNESRPIDRVLKILAERGEVEAKEIEGLIPLNE
;
A
#
# COMPACT_ATOMS: atom_id res chain seq x y z
N MET A 1 -24.05 -1.48 42.84
CA MET A 1 -24.00 -1.21 41.38
C MET A 1 -24.81 -2.30 40.69
N GLU A 2 -25.79 -1.94 39.87
CA GLU A 2 -26.61 -2.89 39.12
C GLU A 2 -26.03 -3.11 37.71
N LEU A 3 -26.01 -4.37 37.26
CA LEU A 3 -25.58 -4.79 35.92
C LEU A 3 -26.79 -5.33 35.16
N SER A 4 -26.92 -4.95 33.89
CA SER A 4 -27.92 -5.51 32.98
C SER A 4 -27.67 -7.00 32.74
N TYR A 5 -28.65 -7.69 32.16
CA TYR A 5 -28.49 -9.08 31.75
C TYR A 5 -27.28 -9.27 30.83
N GLN A 6 -27.13 -8.41 29.81
CA GLN A 6 -26.03 -8.46 28.86
C GLN A 6 -24.69 -8.22 29.54
N GLU A 7 -24.59 -7.22 30.43
CA GLU A 7 -23.37 -6.95 31.20
C GLU A 7 -22.96 -8.14 32.07
N LYS A 8 -23.92 -8.79 32.75
CA LYS A 8 -23.65 -9.98 33.57
C LYS A 8 -23.12 -11.13 32.71
N VAL A 9 -23.80 -11.45 31.61
CA VAL A 9 -23.40 -12.53 30.71
C VAL A 9 -22.01 -12.25 30.14
N THR A 10 -21.78 -11.04 29.61
CA THR A 10 -20.48 -10.64 29.05
C THR A 10 -19.38 -10.67 30.11
N LEU A 11 -19.62 -10.17 31.33
CA LEU A 11 -18.62 -10.16 32.39
C LEU A 11 -18.27 -11.57 32.87
N ILE A 12 -19.25 -12.47 33.01
CA ILE A 12 -19.02 -13.87 33.39
C ILE A 12 -18.16 -14.57 32.35
N LYS A 13 -18.47 -14.40 31.06
CA LYS A 13 -17.68 -14.99 29.98
C LYS A 13 -16.27 -14.41 29.94
N LEU A 14 -16.14 -13.09 30.07
CA LEU A 14 -14.84 -12.43 30.12
C LEU A 14 -14.00 -12.88 31.34
N LYS A 15 -14.63 -13.08 32.51
CA LYS A 15 -13.95 -13.59 33.72
C LYS A 15 -13.34 -14.96 33.47
N ASN A 16 -14.05 -15.85 32.78
CA ASN A 16 -13.55 -17.20 32.47
C ASN A 16 -12.37 -17.14 31.50
N LEU A 17 -12.45 -16.28 30.48
CA LEU A 17 -11.40 -16.12 29.47
C LEU A 17 -10.20 -15.29 29.96
N ARG A 18 -10.38 -14.48 31.01
CA ARG A 18 -9.46 -13.44 31.54
C ARG A 18 -9.15 -12.31 30.55
N LYS A 19 -8.90 -12.63 29.29
CA LYS A 19 -8.67 -11.72 28.16
C LYS A 19 -9.16 -12.39 26.89
N ALA A 20 -9.95 -11.69 26.09
CA ALA A 20 -10.51 -12.20 24.85
C ALA A 20 -10.46 -11.15 23.75
N LYS A 21 -10.42 -11.58 22.48
CA LYS A 21 -10.78 -10.70 21.38
C LYS A 21 -12.28 -10.45 21.42
N PHE A 22 -12.70 -9.31 20.88
CA PHE A 22 -14.11 -8.95 20.82
C PHE A 22 -14.95 -10.02 20.11
N GLU A 23 -14.46 -10.55 18.98
CA GLU A 23 -15.13 -11.61 18.21
C GLU A 23 -15.33 -12.91 19.00
N ASP A 24 -14.35 -13.31 19.79
CA ASP A 24 -14.44 -14.51 20.62
C ASP A 24 -15.45 -14.30 21.75
N LEU A 25 -15.47 -13.10 22.34
CA LEU A 25 -16.44 -12.75 23.37
C LEU A 25 -17.89 -12.72 22.83
N VAL A 26 -18.08 -12.29 21.58
CA VAL A 26 -19.38 -12.37 20.89
C VAL A 26 -19.83 -13.83 20.75
N LYS A 27 -18.95 -14.71 20.26
CA LYS A 27 -19.24 -16.14 20.12
C LYS A 27 -19.59 -16.80 21.46
N GLU A 28 -18.81 -16.52 22.50
CA GLU A 28 -18.97 -17.14 23.83
C GLU A 28 -20.19 -16.66 24.62
N THR A 29 -20.65 -15.43 24.33
CA THR A 29 -21.85 -14.87 24.95
C THR A 29 -23.12 -15.27 24.22
N GLY A 30 -23.04 -15.59 22.92
CA GLY A 30 -24.20 -15.87 22.07
C GLY A 30 -25.10 -14.64 21.85
N LEU A 31 -24.62 -13.45 22.21
CA LEU A 31 -25.32 -12.18 22.02
C LEU A 31 -24.92 -11.56 20.68
N ASP A 32 -25.73 -10.62 20.20
CA ASP A 32 -25.36 -9.85 19.01
C ASP A 32 -24.16 -8.92 19.29
N GLN A 33 -23.41 -8.60 18.25
CA GLN A 33 -22.21 -7.76 18.37
C GLN A 33 -22.50 -6.40 19.02
N VAL A 34 -23.64 -5.78 18.73
CA VAL A 34 -23.98 -4.46 19.29
C VAL A 34 -24.27 -4.58 20.79
N ALA A 35 -24.99 -5.61 21.24
CA ALA A 35 -25.19 -5.82 22.68
C ALA A 35 -23.88 -6.09 23.42
N VAL A 36 -22.98 -6.92 22.86
CA VAL A 36 -21.68 -7.22 23.49
C VAL A 36 -20.82 -5.96 23.56
N MET A 37 -20.78 -5.15 22.50
CA MET A 37 -20.04 -3.89 22.51
C MET A 37 -20.59 -2.93 23.58
N ARG A 38 -21.91 -2.74 23.63
CA ARG A 38 -22.54 -1.90 24.68
C ARG A 38 -22.21 -2.42 26.07
N ALA A 39 -22.31 -3.73 26.30
CA ALA A 39 -21.97 -4.34 27.58
C ALA A 39 -20.50 -4.09 27.96
N VAL A 40 -19.56 -4.27 27.01
CA VAL A 40 -18.13 -4.00 27.24
C VAL A 40 -17.89 -2.54 27.59
N LEU A 41 -18.50 -1.59 26.87
CA LEU A 41 -18.37 -0.15 27.16
C LEU A 41 -18.93 0.22 28.54
N TRP A 42 -20.08 -0.34 28.93
CA TRP A 42 -20.64 -0.11 30.26
C TRP A 42 -19.78 -0.74 31.36
N LEU A 43 -19.33 -1.98 31.19
CA LEU A 43 -18.41 -2.64 32.12
C LEU A 43 -17.09 -1.86 32.26
N GLN A 44 -16.59 -1.28 31.18
CA GLN A 44 -15.44 -0.39 31.20
C GLN A 44 -15.72 0.88 32.00
N SER A 45 -16.85 1.56 31.76
CA SER A 45 -17.25 2.77 32.53
C SER A 45 -17.41 2.49 34.03
N LYS A 46 -17.77 1.25 34.37
CA LYS A 46 -17.93 0.74 35.74
C LYS A 46 -16.63 0.24 36.37
N GLY A 47 -15.51 0.24 35.63
CA GLY A 47 -14.20 -0.24 36.10
C GLY A 47 -14.09 -1.77 36.20
N LEU A 48 -15.03 -2.52 35.63
CA LEU A 48 -15.12 -3.98 35.69
C LEU A 48 -14.43 -4.69 34.51
N ALA A 49 -14.16 -3.96 33.43
CA ALA A 49 -13.44 -4.46 32.27
C ALA A 49 -12.48 -3.39 31.72
N ARG A 50 -11.45 -3.83 30.97
CA ARG A 50 -10.61 -2.94 30.17
C ARG A 50 -10.75 -3.30 28.70
N LEU A 51 -11.13 -2.33 27.89
CA LEU A 51 -11.13 -2.45 26.44
C LEU A 51 -9.79 -1.93 25.91
N HIS A 52 -9.08 -2.76 25.17
CA HIS A 52 -7.88 -2.37 24.44
C HIS A 52 -8.19 -2.33 22.96
N GLU A 53 -8.12 -1.14 22.36
CA GLU A 53 -8.23 -0.97 20.92
C GLU A 53 -6.84 -0.88 20.30
N LYS A 54 -6.66 -1.54 19.15
CA LYS A 54 -5.46 -1.39 18.32
C LYS A 54 -5.89 -1.19 16.88
N GLN A 55 -5.65 0.00 16.35
CA GLN A 55 -5.84 0.29 14.93
C GLN A 55 -4.61 -0.15 14.14
N LYS A 56 -4.84 -0.69 12.94
CA LYS A 56 -3.80 -1.06 11.98
C LYS A 56 -4.14 -0.42 10.65
N LYS A 57 -3.14 0.20 10.01
CA LYS A 57 -3.24 0.64 8.62
C LYS A 57 -2.69 -0.46 7.74
N ILE A 58 -3.47 -0.87 6.75
CA ILE A 58 -3.12 -1.94 5.81
C ILE A 58 -2.91 -1.32 4.43
N VAL A 59 -1.85 -1.76 3.75
CA VAL A 59 -1.51 -1.34 2.38
C VAL A 59 -1.67 -2.53 1.45
N ARG A 60 -2.31 -2.30 0.31
CA ARG A 60 -2.55 -3.29 -0.76
C ARG A 60 -2.35 -2.65 -2.13
N LEU A 61 -2.03 -3.46 -3.13
CA LEU A 61 -1.97 -2.97 -4.51
C LEU A 61 -3.37 -2.62 -5.02
N THR A 62 -3.47 -1.49 -5.71
CA THR A 62 -4.59 -1.19 -6.61
C THR A 62 -4.53 -2.10 -7.84
N GLU A 63 -5.59 -2.11 -8.66
CA GLU A 63 -5.57 -2.86 -9.93
C GLU A 63 -4.41 -2.42 -10.85
N ALA A 64 -4.11 -1.12 -10.91
CA ALA A 64 -2.94 -0.61 -11.62
C ALA A 64 -1.63 -1.14 -11.02
N GLY A 65 -1.51 -1.14 -9.68
CA GLY A 65 -0.35 -1.70 -8.99
C GLY A 65 -0.14 -3.19 -9.27
N LYS A 66 -1.21 -3.99 -9.29
CA LYS A 66 -1.15 -5.41 -9.66
C LYS A 66 -0.65 -5.59 -11.09
N ARG A 67 -1.23 -4.84 -12.05
CA ARG A 67 -0.78 -4.85 -13.44
C ARG A 67 0.72 -4.50 -13.54
N TYR A 68 1.19 -3.50 -12.82
CA TYR A 68 2.61 -3.12 -12.82
C TYR A 68 3.52 -4.13 -12.14
N ALA A 69 3.02 -4.96 -11.23
CA ALA A 69 3.78 -6.07 -10.69
C ALA A 69 4.05 -7.15 -11.76
N GLU A 70 3.13 -7.32 -12.72
CA GLU A 70 3.23 -8.30 -13.81
C GLU A 70 4.09 -7.78 -14.98
N ILE A 71 3.77 -6.59 -15.50
CA ILE A 71 4.43 -6.05 -16.71
C ILE A 71 5.64 -5.15 -16.40
N GLY A 72 5.83 -4.81 -15.12
CA GLY A 72 6.83 -3.85 -14.65
C GLY A 72 6.32 -2.41 -14.61
N LEU A 73 6.91 -1.63 -13.70
CA LEU A 73 6.60 -0.21 -13.54
C LEU A 73 6.82 0.57 -14.85
N PRO A 74 5.94 1.53 -15.18
CA PRO A 74 5.98 2.25 -16.44
C PRO A 74 7.32 2.97 -16.68
N GLU A 75 7.91 3.61 -15.67
CA GLU A 75 9.21 4.26 -15.80
C GLU A 75 10.35 3.27 -16.07
N ARG A 76 10.24 2.02 -15.60
CA ARG A 76 11.21 0.96 -15.89
C ARG A 76 11.07 0.44 -17.32
N ARG A 77 9.83 0.26 -17.79
CA ARG A 77 9.56 -0.12 -19.18
C ARG A 77 10.09 0.93 -20.15
N ALA A 78 9.84 2.21 -19.87
CA ALA A 78 10.36 3.33 -20.65
C ALA A 78 11.89 3.42 -20.63
N LEU A 79 12.52 3.27 -19.46
CA LEU A 79 13.98 3.31 -19.34
C LEU A 79 14.67 2.17 -20.10
N LYS A 80 14.08 0.96 -20.11
CA LYS A 80 14.59 -0.18 -20.88
C LYS A 80 14.57 0.11 -22.39
N LEU A 81 13.43 0.57 -22.92
CA LEU A 81 13.32 0.95 -24.33
C LEU A 81 14.35 2.03 -24.71
N LEU A 82 14.50 3.03 -23.83
CA LEU A 82 15.47 4.11 -24.04
C LEU A 82 16.93 3.60 -23.98
N ALA A 83 17.23 2.61 -23.14
CA ALA A 83 18.56 2.01 -23.06
C ALA A 83 18.91 1.16 -24.28
N GLU A 84 17.92 0.49 -24.86
CA GLU A 84 18.08 -0.31 -26.08
C GLU A 84 18.34 0.57 -27.31
N ARG A 85 17.62 1.69 -27.44
CA ARG A 85 17.71 2.57 -28.62
C ARG A 85 18.66 3.75 -28.45
N GLY A 86 19.05 4.07 -27.22
CA GLY A 86 19.85 5.25 -26.85
C GLY A 86 19.08 6.57 -26.93
N LYS A 87 18.38 6.81 -28.05
CA LYS A 87 17.60 8.02 -28.33
C LYS A 87 16.25 7.66 -28.97
N ILE A 88 15.15 8.19 -28.43
CA ILE A 88 13.78 7.91 -28.88
C ILE A 88 12.92 9.17 -28.88
N THR A 89 11.85 9.18 -29.67
CA THR A 89 10.80 10.20 -29.65
C THR A 89 9.75 9.92 -28.58
N LEU A 90 8.89 10.89 -28.30
CA LEU A 90 7.71 10.69 -27.46
C LEU A 90 6.75 9.62 -28.04
N ASN A 91 6.68 9.47 -29.37
CA ASN A 91 5.80 8.49 -30.00
C ASN A 91 6.31 7.06 -29.81
N ASP A 92 7.62 6.83 -29.81
CA ASP A 92 8.22 5.52 -29.56
C ASP A 92 7.82 4.97 -28.17
N LEU A 93 7.66 5.85 -27.19
CA LEU A 93 7.24 5.45 -25.84
C LEU A 93 5.85 4.79 -25.80
N LYS A 94 4.99 5.02 -26.81
CA LYS A 94 3.67 4.37 -26.90
C LYS A 94 3.74 2.86 -27.13
N GLU A 95 4.88 2.34 -27.58
CA GLU A 95 5.09 0.90 -27.69
C GLU A 95 5.06 0.21 -26.32
N VAL A 96 5.45 0.95 -25.28
CA VAL A 96 5.62 0.41 -23.93
C VAL A 96 4.86 1.20 -22.87
N LEU A 97 4.07 2.21 -23.21
CA LEU A 97 3.29 3.02 -22.28
C LEU A 97 1.89 3.30 -22.84
N SER A 98 0.91 3.43 -21.96
CA SER A 98 -0.41 3.96 -22.32
C SER A 98 -0.40 5.50 -22.39
N ASP A 99 -1.42 6.08 -23.03
CA ASP A 99 -1.49 7.54 -23.24
C ASP A 99 -1.51 8.34 -21.92
N ASP A 100 -2.11 7.79 -20.86
CA ASP A 100 -2.13 8.36 -19.51
C ASP A 100 -0.78 8.27 -18.80
N GLU A 101 0.09 7.33 -19.19
CA GLU A 101 1.42 7.16 -18.63
C GLU A 101 2.45 8.10 -19.28
N LEU A 102 2.31 8.44 -20.56
CA LEU A 102 3.33 9.18 -21.33
C LEU A 102 3.85 10.45 -20.62
N LYS A 103 2.95 11.39 -20.29
CA LYS A 103 3.35 12.68 -19.70
C LYS A 103 3.98 12.51 -18.31
N PRO A 104 3.37 11.77 -17.36
CA PRO A 104 4.01 11.49 -16.07
C PRO A 104 5.39 10.85 -16.19
N ILE A 105 5.54 9.84 -17.06
CA ILE A 105 6.80 9.10 -17.17
C ILE A 105 7.91 9.96 -17.77
N VAL A 106 7.64 10.78 -18.79
CA VAL A 106 8.65 11.72 -19.30
C VAL A 106 9.12 12.68 -18.20
N GLY A 107 8.20 13.15 -17.35
CA GLY A 107 8.54 13.96 -16.18
C GLY A 107 9.48 13.23 -15.21
N ILE A 108 9.18 11.96 -14.91
CA ILE A 108 10.02 11.12 -14.03
C ILE A 108 11.40 10.88 -14.64
N LEU A 109 11.48 10.44 -15.90
CA LEU A 109 12.76 10.18 -16.59
C LEU A 109 13.68 11.41 -16.55
N ARG A 110 13.11 12.61 -16.73
CA ARG A 110 13.84 13.87 -16.64
C ARG A 110 14.24 14.22 -15.21
N ARG A 111 13.32 14.14 -14.25
CA ARG A 111 13.55 14.51 -12.84
C ARG A 111 14.60 13.62 -12.17
N GLU A 112 14.57 12.32 -12.44
CA GLU A 112 15.55 11.37 -11.93
C GLU A 112 16.90 11.45 -12.69
N GLY A 113 16.96 12.25 -13.75
CA GLY A 113 18.14 12.42 -14.58
C GLY A 113 18.48 11.19 -15.42
N TRP A 114 17.53 10.31 -15.68
CA TRP A 114 17.71 9.11 -16.50
C TRP A 114 17.71 9.41 -18.00
N ALA A 115 17.03 10.47 -18.41
CA ALA A 115 16.98 10.95 -19.78
C ALA A 115 17.17 12.46 -19.85
N THR A 116 17.88 12.92 -20.88
CA THR A 116 17.76 14.33 -21.32
C THR A 116 16.57 14.45 -22.26
N VAL A 117 15.84 15.56 -22.18
CA VAL A 117 14.65 15.81 -23.00
C VAL A 117 14.87 17.11 -23.77
N ARG A 118 14.80 17.04 -25.10
CA ARG A 118 15.03 18.16 -26.01
C ARG A 118 13.96 18.20 -27.09
N LYS A 119 13.79 19.37 -27.72
CA LYS A 119 12.92 19.51 -28.88
C LYS A 119 13.79 19.56 -30.14
N GLU A 120 13.61 18.59 -31.04
CA GLU A 120 14.32 18.50 -32.33
C GLU A 120 13.29 18.41 -33.43
N ASN A 121 13.40 19.25 -34.47
CA ASN A 121 12.49 19.27 -35.63
C ASN A 121 10.98 19.33 -35.28
N GLY A 122 10.64 19.96 -34.15
CA GLY A 122 9.24 20.08 -33.70
C GLY A 122 8.78 18.97 -32.75
N GLU A 123 9.56 17.90 -32.58
CA GLU A 123 9.24 16.74 -31.76
C GLU A 123 10.02 16.69 -30.45
N LEU A 124 9.44 16.08 -29.42
CA LEU A 124 10.13 15.81 -28.16
C LEU A 124 10.96 14.53 -28.28
N VAL A 125 12.25 14.67 -28.04
CA VAL A 125 13.23 13.59 -28.12
C VAL A 125 13.87 13.38 -26.76
N LEU A 126 13.96 12.11 -26.36
CA LEU A 126 14.57 11.64 -25.13
C LEU A 126 15.86 10.89 -25.46
N GLU A 127 16.92 11.17 -24.73
CA GLU A 127 18.21 10.49 -24.87
C GLU A 127 18.70 10.01 -23.50
N ILE A 128 19.11 8.74 -23.42
CA ILE A 128 19.55 8.14 -22.15
C ILE A 128 20.81 8.84 -21.63
N THR A 129 20.89 9.01 -20.32
CA THR A 129 22.11 9.47 -19.64
C THR A 129 22.92 8.30 -19.09
N GLU A 130 24.19 8.53 -18.73
CA GLU A 130 24.96 7.54 -17.97
C GLU A 130 24.29 7.14 -16.66
N ARG A 131 23.63 8.10 -15.99
CA ARG A 131 22.82 7.82 -14.80
C ARG A 131 21.64 6.90 -15.11
N GLY A 132 20.96 7.09 -16.25
CA GLY A 132 19.89 6.22 -16.71
C GLY A 132 20.37 4.79 -16.94
N LYS A 133 21.54 4.62 -17.58
CA LYS A 133 22.16 3.30 -17.80
C LYS A 133 22.48 2.60 -16.47
N MET A 134 23.10 3.32 -15.53
CA MET A 134 23.40 2.77 -14.20
C MET A 134 22.14 2.34 -13.45
N SER A 135 21.07 3.14 -13.55
CA SER A 135 19.84 2.89 -12.78
C SER A 135 19.09 1.63 -13.21
N LEU A 136 19.32 1.09 -14.42
CA LEU A 136 18.71 -0.18 -14.86
C LEU A 136 18.95 -1.35 -13.90
N ASN A 137 20.12 -1.36 -13.23
CA ASN A 137 20.52 -2.41 -12.30
C ASN A 137 20.24 -2.05 -10.83
N GLU A 138 19.78 -0.83 -10.55
CA GLU A 138 19.48 -0.39 -9.20
C GLU A 138 18.09 -0.88 -8.79
N SER A 139 17.98 -1.48 -7.60
CA SER A 139 16.67 -1.77 -6.99
C SER A 139 16.24 -0.56 -6.15
N ARG A 140 15.20 0.16 -6.60
CA ARG A 140 14.64 1.28 -5.82
C ARG A 140 13.72 0.75 -4.73
N PRO A 141 13.48 1.52 -3.66
CA PRO A 141 12.54 1.12 -2.62
C PRO A 141 11.15 0.77 -3.14
N ILE A 142 10.63 1.51 -4.13
CA ILE A 142 9.33 1.23 -4.75
C ILE A 142 9.29 -0.12 -5.47
N ASP A 143 10.40 -0.53 -6.11
CA ASP A 143 10.48 -1.82 -6.80
C ASP A 143 10.39 -2.96 -5.76
N ARG A 144 11.02 -2.79 -4.59
CA ARG A 144 10.94 -3.75 -3.48
C ARG A 144 9.55 -3.83 -2.85
N VAL A 145 8.92 -2.68 -2.60
CA VAL A 145 7.58 -2.62 -2.02
C VAL A 145 6.55 -3.26 -2.94
N LEU A 146 6.62 -2.99 -4.25
CA LEU A 146 5.75 -3.61 -5.24
C LEU A 146 5.85 -5.14 -5.20
N LYS A 147 7.07 -5.68 -5.13
CA LYS A 147 7.30 -7.13 -5.01
C LYS A 147 6.72 -7.71 -3.73
N ILE A 148 6.97 -7.07 -2.58
CA ILE A 148 6.42 -7.50 -1.28
C ILE A 148 4.90 -7.56 -1.32
N LEU A 149 4.25 -6.52 -1.86
CA LEU A 149 2.80 -6.44 -1.93
C LEU A 149 2.20 -7.41 -2.95
N ALA A 150 2.90 -7.69 -4.06
CA ALA A 150 2.47 -8.69 -5.04
C ALA A 150 2.52 -10.12 -4.46
N GLU A 151 3.53 -10.43 -3.65
CA GLU A 151 3.69 -11.75 -3.02
C GLU A 151 2.74 -11.95 -1.83
N ARG A 152 2.53 -10.91 -1.01
CA ARG A 152 1.77 -11.00 0.25
C ARG A 152 0.31 -10.55 0.14
N GLY A 153 -0.05 -9.84 -0.93
CA GLY A 153 -1.36 -9.22 -1.14
C GLY A 153 -1.56 -7.94 -0.33
N GLU A 154 -1.34 -8.01 0.98
CA GLU A 154 -1.41 -6.87 1.89
C GLU A 154 -0.36 -6.95 3.02
N VAL A 155 0.02 -5.79 3.56
CA VAL A 155 0.95 -5.64 4.69
C VAL A 155 0.52 -4.52 5.63
N GLU A 156 0.97 -4.53 6.89
CA GLU A 156 0.79 -3.37 7.77
C GLU A 156 1.67 -2.21 7.28
N ALA A 157 1.15 -0.98 7.27
CA ALA A 157 1.83 0.22 6.79
C ALA A 157 3.25 0.38 7.37
N LYS A 158 3.39 0.17 8.68
CA LYS A 158 4.66 0.22 9.43
C LYS A 158 5.75 -0.71 8.88
N GLU A 159 5.40 -1.79 8.17
CA GLU A 159 6.36 -2.74 7.59
C GLU A 159 7.08 -2.15 6.38
N ILE A 160 6.45 -1.21 5.68
CA ILE A 160 6.98 -0.60 4.45
C ILE A 160 7.30 0.90 4.60
N GLU A 161 6.87 1.56 5.69
CA GLU A 161 7.21 2.96 6.01
C GLU A 161 8.72 3.20 6.06
N GLY A 162 9.51 2.20 6.46
CA GLY A 162 10.98 2.27 6.44
C GLY A 162 11.59 2.20 5.03
N LEU A 163 10.82 1.80 4.02
CA LEU A 163 11.25 1.72 2.62
C LEU A 163 10.76 2.91 1.80
N ILE A 164 9.50 3.30 1.97
CA ILE A 164 8.89 4.43 1.29
C ILE A 164 8.05 5.25 2.28
N PRO A 165 8.06 6.59 2.18
CA PRO A 165 7.13 7.40 2.94
C PRO A 165 5.71 7.13 2.45
N LEU A 166 4.81 6.83 3.38
CA LEU A 166 3.38 6.75 3.10
C LEU A 166 2.78 8.10 3.44
N ASN A 167 2.40 8.85 2.41
CA ASN A 167 1.65 10.09 2.57
C ASN A 167 0.15 9.76 2.55
N GLU A 168 -0.59 10.31 3.52
CA GLU A 168 -2.06 10.22 3.57
C GLU A 168 -2.73 11.18 2.59
#